data_AF-A0A6J2JRZ9-F1
#
_entry.id   AF-A0A6J2JRZ9-F1
#
_cell.length_a   1.000
_cell.length_b   1.000
_cell.length_c   1.000
_cell.angle_alpha   90.00
_cell.angle_beta   90.00
_cell.angle_gamma   90.00
#
_symmetry.space_group_name_H-M   'P 1'
#
loop_
_entity.id
_entity.type
_entity.pdbx_description
1 polymer ?
#
loop_
_entity_poly.entity_id
_entity_poly.type
_entity_poly.pdbx_seq_one_letter_code
_entity_poly.pdbx_strand_id
1 'polypeptide(L)'
;MRVRAARALRALRRVALLFPLVLTALALILLPRPGPLTPLAQNPTIAAQIHSLKDDQHIQDRSNELQEEVLHEEGDTVSRRHWFMRGGEQRPWKHDPSAQIFPEDAPGDDRIVQQLSYILPNDEEAPIKKILLANGLGAWGVTGGRTEFLRNKCPIDRCHLTADSRDAASADAILFKDHHTPFNVKRSPNQIWILYYLECPYHTASLRSSSFDVFNWTATYRRDSDIVAPYERWVYYDNLIPEKDIERNYAANKTKKVAWFVSNCHARNRRLQYARQLSKFIQVDIYGACGSHHCPRTDPNCLEMLDKEYKFYLAFENSNCRDYITEKFFVNGLQHNVLPIVMGARPSEYAAVAPRNSYIHVEEFAGPEELAAYLHRLDEDQDLYNSYFKWKGTGEFINTYFFCRVCAMIHANERRQRNTHYSDVQAWWRDSTCTRGEWRAMESDTKDNG
;
A
#
# COMPACT_ATOMS: atom_id res chain seq x y z
N MET A 1 44.61 -36.70 7.79
CA MET A 1 45.31 -35.39 7.66
C MET A 1 44.43 -34.21 7.22
N ARG A 2 43.33 -34.37 6.46
CA ARG A 2 42.54 -33.23 5.94
C ARG A 2 41.61 -32.51 6.94
N VAL A 3 41.23 -33.14 8.06
CA VAL A 3 40.30 -32.53 9.05
C VAL A 3 40.99 -31.56 10.03
N ARG A 4 42.28 -31.77 10.33
CA ARG A 4 43.06 -30.88 11.21
C ARG A 4 43.43 -29.56 10.52
N ALA A 5 43.71 -29.58 9.21
CA ALA A 5 44.00 -28.38 8.41
C ALA A 5 42.77 -27.45 8.28
N ALA A 6 41.56 -28.01 8.14
CA ALA A 6 40.33 -27.22 8.04
C ALA A 6 39.93 -26.52 9.35
N ARG A 7 40.26 -27.10 10.52
CA ARG A 7 40.05 -26.46 11.82
C ARG A 7 41.05 -25.32 12.08
N ALA A 8 42.31 -25.48 11.66
CA ALA A 8 43.32 -24.42 11.75
C ALA A 8 42.97 -23.20 10.87
N LEU A 9 42.47 -23.42 9.64
CA LEU A 9 42.03 -22.33 8.76
C LEU A 9 40.81 -21.56 9.28
N ARG A 10 39.87 -22.22 9.95
CA ARG A 10 38.69 -21.56 10.58
C ARG A 10 39.06 -20.74 11.81
N ALA A 11 40.05 -21.19 12.59
CA ALA A 11 40.57 -20.42 13.73
C ALA A 11 41.30 -19.16 13.27
N LEU A 12 42.15 -19.25 12.23
CA LEU A 12 42.86 -18.10 11.64
C LEU A 12 41.90 -17.06 11.04
N ARG A 13 40.81 -17.48 10.39
CA ARG A 13 39.78 -16.54 9.87
C ARG A 13 39.00 -15.83 10.97
N ARG A 14 38.74 -16.48 12.12
CA ARG A 14 38.05 -15.83 13.26
C ARG A 14 38.96 -14.81 13.96
N VAL A 15 40.25 -15.08 14.06
CA VAL A 15 41.23 -14.13 14.62
C VAL A 15 41.41 -12.92 13.68
N ALA A 16 41.43 -13.12 12.36
CA ALA A 16 41.51 -12.03 11.38
C ALA A 16 40.27 -11.12 11.34
N LEU A 17 39.08 -11.64 11.68
CA LEU A 17 37.84 -10.86 11.75
C LEU A 17 37.68 -10.08 13.07
N LEU A 18 38.34 -10.50 14.15
CA LEU A 18 38.30 -9.81 15.44
C LEU A 18 39.38 -8.74 15.60
N PHE A 19 40.46 -8.81 14.80
CA PHE A 19 41.56 -7.85 14.85
C PHE A 19 41.15 -6.38 14.59
N PRO A 20 40.29 -6.06 13.59
CA PRO A 20 39.83 -4.69 13.35
C PRO A 20 38.95 -4.15 14.48
N LEU A 21 38.11 -5.01 15.08
CA LEU A 21 37.19 -4.64 16.16
C LEU A 21 37.95 -4.32 17.46
N VAL A 22 39.01 -5.07 17.75
CA VAL A 22 39.89 -4.82 18.91
C VAL A 22 40.71 -3.55 18.72
N LEU A 23 41.17 -3.26 17.50
CA LEU A 23 41.86 -2.00 17.17
C LEU A 23 40.95 -0.77 17.28
N THR A 24 39.68 -0.86 16.86
CA THR A 24 38.71 0.23 17.06
C THR A 24 38.33 0.43 18.53
N ALA A 25 38.24 -0.65 19.31
CA ALA A 25 37.97 -0.56 20.75
C ALA A 25 39.15 0.06 21.52
N LEU A 26 40.40 -0.24 21.15
CA LEU A 26 41.58 0.40 21.74
C LEU A 26 41.69 1.88 21.37
N ALA A 27 41.34 2.25 20.13
CA ALA A 27 41.36 3.65 19.68
C ALA A 27 40.32 4.53 20.42
N LEU A 28 39.17 3.97 20.81
CA LEU A 28 38.15 4.66 21.62
C LEU A 28 38.54 4.83 23.10
N ILE A 29 39.47 4.02 23.62
CA ILE A 29 39.98 4.13 24.99
C ILE A 29 41.10 5.18 25.10
N LEU A 30 41.76 5.50 23.98
CA LEU A 30 42.87 6.46 23.91
C LEU A 30 42.43 7.90 23.53
N LEU A 31 41.14 8.12 23.27
CA LEU A 31 40.61 9.47 23.05
C LEU A 31 40.47 10.20 24.40
N PRO A 32 40.97 11.45 24.54
CA PRO A 32 40.77 12.24 25.74
C PRO A 32 39.28 12.45 25.97
N ARG A 33 38.78 12.13 27.17
CA ARG A 33 37.41 12.44 27.57
C ARG A 33 37.24 13.97 27.63
N PRO A 34 36.16 14.55 27.08
CA PRO A 34 35.85 15.96 27.30
C PRO A 34 35.62 16.19 28.79
N GLY A 35 36.27 17.22 29.33
CA GLY A 35 36.08 17.64 30.72
C GLY A 35 34.66 18.15 30.98
N PRO A 36 34.18 18.10 32.23
CA PRO A 36 32.88 18.63 32.59
C PRO A 36 32.83 20.14 32.34
N LEU A 37 31.76 20.61 31.70
CA LEU A 37 31.46 22.02 31.54
C LEU A 37 31.23 22.65 32.92
N THR A 38 32.10 23.58 33.29
CA THR A 38 31.95 24.43 34.47
C THR A 38 30.86 25.48 34.23
N PRO A 39 29.90 25.68 35.15
CA PRO A 39 28.98 26.80 35.08
C PRO A 39 29.72 28.10 35.42
N LEU A 40 29.59 29.11 34.56
CA LEU A 40 30.04 30.46 34.85
C LEU A 40 29.21 31.03 36.02
N ALA A 41 29.93 31.45 37.06
CA ALA A 41 29.40 32.09 38.24
C ALA A 41 28.68 33.40 37.88
N GLN A 42 27.43 33.51 38.33
CA GLN A 42 26.68 34.76 38.38
C GLN A 42 27.25 35.64 39.49
N ASN A 43 27.64 36.87 39.17
CA ASN A 43 27.81 37.94 40.16
C ASN A 43 26.60 38.87 40.09
N PRO A 44 25.95 39.18 41.22
CA PRO A 44 24.72 39.96 41.26
C PRO A 44 25.05 41.43 41.48
N THR A 45 24.74 42.29 40.52
CA THR A 45 24.22 43.67 40.72
C THR A 45 24.27 44.41 39.39
N ILE A 46 23.10 44.72 38.84
CA ILE A 46 22.66 46.09 38.52
C ILE A 46 21.18 45.94 38.16
N ALA A 47 20.37 46.09 39.19
CA ALA A 47 18.98 46.44 39.06
C ALA A 47 18.92 47.90 38.60
N ALA A 48 18.64 48.13 37.33
CA ALA A 48 18.09 49.39 36.82
C ALA A 48 17.68 49.25 35.34
N GLN A 49 16.69 48.41 35.04
CA GLN A 49 15.81 48.56 33.86
C GLN A 49 14.62 47.58 33.96
N ILE A 50 13.90 47.64 35.08
CA ILE A 50 12.61 46.97 35.25
C ILE A 50 11.54 47.94 34.75
N HIS A 51 11.26 47.94 33.43
CA HIS A 51 9.93 48.31 32.92
C HIS A 51 9.62 47.91 31.46
N SER A 52 10.33 46.93 30.88
CA SER A 52 10.00 46.41 29.53
C SER A 52 10.07 44.88 29.38
N LEU A 53 10.20 44.13 30.47
CA LEU A 53 10.36 42.65 30.43
C LEU A 53 9.09 41.86 30.82
N LYS A 54 7.96 42.53 31.05
CA LYS A 54 6.69 41.84 31.35
C LYS A 54 5.87 41.49 30.11
N ASP A 55 6.06 42.19 28.99
CA ASP A 55 5.38 41.85 27.74
C ASP A 55 6.06 40.69 27.00
N ASP A 56 7.39 40.59 27.04
CA ASP A 56 8.10 39.48 26.38
C ASP A 56 7.90 38.13 27.07
N GLN A 57 7.84 38.09 28.41
CA GLN A 57 7.54 36.87 29.16
C GLN A 57 6.09 36.42 28.95
N HIS A 58 5.15 37.36 28.88
CA HIS A 58 3.75 37.04 28.62
C HIS A 58 3.52 36.55 27.17
N ILE A 59 4.24 37.09 26.19
CA ILE A 59 4.20 36.63 24.79
C ILE A 59 4.81 35.24 24.67
N GLN A 60 5.91 34.96 25.38
CA GLN A 60 6.59 33.67 25.32
C GLN A 60 5.81 32.56 26.03
N ASP A 61 5.20 32.86 27.19
CA ASP A 61 4.28 31.94 27.87
C ASP A 61 3.03 31.69 27.03
N ARG A 62 2.42 32.72 26.40
CA ARG A 62 1.32 32.53 25.45
C ARG A 62 1.72 31.69 24.24
N SER A 63 2.93 31.86 23.72
CA SER A 63 3.40 31.05 22.58
C SER A 63 3.62 29.59 22.95
N ASN A 64 4.10 29.32 24.17
CA ASN A 64 4.28 27.97 24.69
C ASN A 64 2.93 27.33 25.02
N GLU A 65 2.00 28.07 25.62
CA GLU A 65 0.62 27.63 25.86
C GLU A 65 -0.11 27.34 24.54
N LEU A 66 -0.01 28.22 23.55
CA LEU A 66 -0.57 27.98 22.21
C LEU A 66 0.06 26.78 21.52
N GLN A 67 1.36 26.55 21.71
CA GLN A 67 2.05 25.41 21.12
C GLN A 67 1.71 24.10 21.84
N GLU A 68 1.56 24.12 23.17
CA GLU A 68 1.02 22.99 23.94
C GLU A 68 -0.45 22.72 23.60
N GLU A 69 -1.28 23.75 23.45
CA GLU A 69 -2.68 23.62 23.02
C GLU A 69 -2.79 23.05 21.61
N VAL A 70 -2.00 23.54 20.64
CA VAL A 70 -1.97 22.99 19.27
C VAL A 70 -1.44 21.56 19.26
N LEU A 71 -0.38 21.24 20.03
CA LEU A 71 0.12 19.87 20.15
C LEU A 71 -0.89 18.95 20.83
N HIS A 72 -1.66 19.46 21.80
CA HIS A 72 -2.70 18.71 22.49
C HIS A 72 -3.94 18.53 21.62
N GLU A 73 -4.34 19.52 20.81
CA GLU A 73 -5.41 19.41 19.81
C GLU A 73 -5.01 18.49 18.65
N GLU A 74 -3.76 18.56 18.16
CA GLU A 74 -3.23 17.60 17.18
C GLU A 74 -3.16 16.19 17.78
N GLY A 75 -2.73 16.06 19.03
CA GLY A 75 -2.71 14.78 19.75
C GLY A 75 -4.09 14.16 19.93
N ASP A 76 -5.08 14.97 20.34
CA ASP A 76 -6.47 14.54 20.52
C ASP A 76 -7.17 14.26 19.17
N THR A 77 -6.85 15.00 18.11
CA THR A 77 -7.39 14.72 16.77
C THR A 77 -6.77 13.46 16.14
N VAL A 78 -5.50 13.14 16.41
CA VAL A 78 -4.87 11.89 15.96
C VAL A 78 -5.44 10.68 16.69
N SER A 79 -5.63 10.75 18.02
CA SER A 79 -6.16 9.62 18.80
C SER A 79 -7.60 9.25 18.38
N ARG A 80 -8.41 10.24 17.96
CA ARG A 80 -9.77 10.05 17.44
C ARG A 80 -9.83 9.32 16.09
N ARG A 81 -8.71 9.15 15.39
CA ARG A 81 -8.66 8.38 14.14
C ARG A 81 -8.87 6.89 14.40
N HIS A 82 -9.33 6.18 13.37
CA HIS A 82 -9.51 4.73 13.43
C HIS A 82 -8.22 3.97 13.78
N TRP A 83 -8.34 2.86 14.49
CA TRP A 83 -7.21 2.06 15.00
C TRP A 83 -6.20 1.58 13.95
N PHE A 84 -6.61 1.49 12.68
CA PHE A 84 -5.77 1.08 11.55
C PHE A 84 -5.04 2.26 10.88
N MET A 85 -5.31 3.50 11.30
CA MET A 85 -4.61 4.71 10.90
C MET A 85 -3.40 4.97 11.82
N ARG A 86 -2.44 5.75 11.33
CA ARG A 86 -1.23 6.09 12.08
C ARG A 86 -1.58 6.92 13.31
N GLY A 87 -1.24 6.37 14.48
CA GLY A 87 -1.54 6.99 15.77
C GLY A 87 -3.02 6.93 16.19
N GLY A 88 -3.89 6.33 15.38
CA GLY A 88 -5.30 6.21 15.70
C GLY A 88 -5.56 5.19 16.81
N GLU A 89 -6.45 5.53 17.73
CA GLU A 89 -6.83 4.69 18.87
C GLU A 89 -8.31 4.30 18.85
N GLN A 90 -9.12 4.93 17.99
CA GLN A 90 -10.54 4.68 17.91
C GLN A 90 -10.83 3.26 17.42
N ARG A 91 -11.37 2.44 18.33
CA ARG A 91 -11.76 1.05 18.06
C ARG A 91 -13.26 0.93 17.81
N PRO A 92 -13.69 -0.04 16.98
CA PRO A 92 -15.09 -0.41 16.92
C PRO A 92 -15.54 -0.92 18.30
N TRP A 93 -16.70 -0.45 18.76
CA TRP A 93 -17.20 -0.73 20.12
C TRP A 93 -18.60 -1.37 20.13
N LYS A 94 -19.31 -1.34 19.00
CA LYS A 94 -20.64 -1.91 18.85
C LYS A 94 -20.71 -2.83 17.64
N HIS A 95 -21.20 -4.05 17.84
CA HIS A 95 -21.53 -4.96 16.75
C HIS A 95 -22.68 -4.38 15.91
N ASP A 96 -22.50 -4.38 14.59
CA ASP A 96 -23.52 -4.03 13.62
C ASP A 96 -23.89 -5.28 12.78
N PRO A 97 -25.10 -5.86 12.97
CA PRO A 97 -25.53 -7.02 12.20
C PRO A 97 -25.71 -6.69 10.70
N SER A 98 -25.97 -5.42 10.37
CA SER A 98 -26.18 -4.91 9.01
C SER A 98 -24.92 -4.36 8.34
N ALA A 99 -23.74 -4.57 8.94
CA ALA A 99 -22.47 -4.06 8.40
C ALA A 99 -22.25 -4.48 6.93
N GLN A 100 -21.88 -3.54 6.07
CA GLN A 100 -21.66 -3.80 4.65
C GLN A 100 -20.26 -4.39 4.42
N ILE A 101 -20.11 -5.70 4.56
CA ILE A 101 -18.80 -6.37 4.61
C ILE A 101 -18.62 -7.44 3.54
N PHE A 102 -19.70 -7.95 2.94
CA PHE A 102 -19.65 -8.88 1.80
C PHE A 102 -19.92 -8.16 0.47
N PRO A 103 -19.47 -8.70 -0.68
CA PRO A 103 -19.67 -8.08 -2.00
C PRO A 103 -21.11 -7.71 -2.33
N GLU A 104 -22.07 -8.55 -1.93
CA GLU A 104 -23.50 -8.31 -2.14
C GLU A 104 -24.06 -7.14 -1.30
N ASP A 105 -23.41 -6.78 -0.19
CA ASP A 105 -23.88 -5.70 0.68
C ASP A 105 -23.55 -4.31 0.11
N ALA A 106 -22.43 -4.20 -0.61
CA ALA A 106 -21.92 -2.97 -1.22
C ALA A 106 -21.21 -3.27 -2.55
N PRO A 107 -21.97 -3.47 -3.65
CA PRO A 107 -21.42 -3.78 -4.96
C PRO A 107 -20.47 -2.68 -5.46
N GLY A 108 -19.26 -3.06 -5.85
CA GLY A 108 -18.24 -2.14 -6.39
C GLY A 108 -17.43 -1.36 -5.35
N ASP A 109 -17.79 -1.44 -4.07
CA ASP A 109 -16.97 -0.93 -2.96
C ASP A 109 -15.84 -1.92 -2.62
N ASP A 110 -14.78 -1.49 -1.94
CA ASP A 110 -13.70 -2.40 -1.50
C ASP A 110 -13.97 -3.04 -0.12
N ARG A 111 -14.89 -2.45 0.65
CA ARG A 111 -15.34 -2.84 1.99
C ARG A 111 -14.21 -2.93 3.03
N ILE A 112 -13.02 -2.40 2.75
CA ILE A 112 -11.83 -2.61 3.59
C ILE A 112 -12.05 -1.99 4.97
N VAL A 113 -12.54 -0.75 5.01
CA VAL A 113 -12.78 -0.03 6.28
C VAL A 113 -13.90 -0.70 7.07
N GLN A 114 -14.97 -1.12 6.41
CA GLN A 114 -16.11 -1.80 7.04
C GLN A 114 -15.66 -3.15 7.63
N GLN A 115 -14.85 -3.91 6.90
CA GLN A 115 -14.28 -5.18 7.38
C GLN A 115 -13.30 -4.96 8.55
N LEU A 116 -12.52 -3.88 8.56
CA LEU A 116 -11.61 -3.53 9.67
C LEU A 116 -12.34 -2.99 10.91
N SER A 117 -13.56 -2.49 10.75
CA SER A 117 -14.43 -2.02 11.83
C SER A 117 -15.42 -3.07 12.33
N TYR A 118 -15.45 -4.25 11.73
CA TYR A 118 -16.36 -5.32 12.15
C TYR A 118 -15.90 -5.99 13.45
N ILE A 119 -16.84 -6.16 14.38
CA ILE A 119 -16.65 -6.92 15.63
C ILE A 119 -17.77 -7.91 15.86
N LEU A 120 -17.51 -8.90 16.72
CA LEU A 120 -18.52 -9.80 17.24
C LEU A 120 -19.33 -9.14 18.38
N PRO A 121 -20.54 -9.62 18.69
CA PRO A 121 -21.25 -9.22 19.90
C PRO A 121 -20.42 -9.51 21.16
N ASN A 122 -20.54 -8.62 22.16
CA ASN A 122 -19.72 -8.67 23.39
C ASN A 122 -20.05 -9.84 24.32
N ASP A 123 -21.23 -10.43 24.17
CA ASP A 123 -21.75 -11.54 24.99
C ASP A 123 -21.38 -12.93 24.45
N GLU A 124 -20.67 -13.00 23.33
CA GLU A 124 -20.41 -14.26 22.64
C GLU A 124 -18.95 -14.73 22.76
N GLU A 125 -18.80 -15.95 23.28
CA GLU A 125 -17.51 -16.64 23.25
C GLU A 125 -17.33 -17.39 21.93
N ALA A 126 -16.80 -16.72 20.92
CA ALA A 126 -16.58 -17.34 19.61
C ALA A 126 -15.41 -18.35 19.62
N PRO A 127 -15.51 -19.48 18.91
CA PRO A 127 -14.42 -20.46 18.82
C PRO A 127 -13.22 -19.90 18.03
N ILE A 128 -12.03 -20.46 18.23
CA ILE A 128 -10.88 -20.10 17.39
C ILE A 128 -11.04 -20.77 16.02
N LYS A 129 -11.06 -19.97 14.96
CA LYS A 129 -11.14 -20.46 13.57
C LYS A 129 -9.76 -20.80 13.01
N LYS A 130 -9.61 -21.97 12.42
CA LYS A 130 -8.35 -22.45 11.84
C LYS A 130 -8.28 -22.11 10.35
N ILE A 131 -7.21 -21.43 9.95
CA ILE A 131 -6.95 -21.02 8.56
C ILE A 131 -5.68 -21.73 8.07
N LEU A 132 -5.84 -22.63 7.10
CA LEU A 132 -4.74 -23.32 6.45
C LEU A 132 -4.22 -22.51 5.26
N LEU A 133 -2.93 -22.17 5.27
CA LEU A 133 -2.24 -21.55 4.14
C LEU A 133 -1.65 -22.64 3.25
N ALA A 134 -2.30 -22.93 2.12
CA ALA A 134 -1.94 -24.08 1.28
C ALA A 134 -0.51 -24.01 0.72
N ASN A 135 0.01 -22.80 0.54
CA ASN A 135 1.36 -22.53 0.02
C ASN A 135 2.41 -22.35 1.11
N GLY A 136 2.05 -22.61 2.37
CA GLY A 136 2.93 -22.44 3.53
C GLY A 136 3.01 -21.00 4.05
N LEU A 137 3.38 -20.84 5.32
CA LEU A 137 3.45 -19.54 6.00
C LEU A 137 4.41 -18.54 5.33
N GLY A 138 5.54 -19.04 4.80
CA GLY A 138 6.59 -18.22 4.18
C GLY A 138 6.13 -17.48 2.93
N ALA A 139 5.24 -18.08 2.12
CA ALA A 139 4.69 -17.43 0.92
C ALA A 139 3.83 -16.19 1.24
N TRP A 140 3.43 -16.05 2.51
CA TRP A 140 2.61 -14.96 3.03
C TRP A 140 3.38 -14.03 3.97
N GLY A 141 4.65 -14.33 4.29
CA GLY A 141 5.44 -13.52 5.21
C GLY A 141 4.93 -13.50 6.65
N VAL A 142 4.15 -14.51 7.07
CA VAL A 142 3.53 -14.58 8.40
C VAL A 142 4.10 -15.71 9.25
N THR A 143 3.80 -15.68 10.54
CA THR A 143 4.09 -16.76 11.48
C THR A 143 2.83 -17.56 11.79
N GLY A 144 3.00 -18.83 12.15
CA GLY A 144 1.88 -19.69 12.52
C GLY A 144 1.29 -19.33 13.88
N GLY A 145 0.13 -19.91 14.18
CA GLY A 145 -0.59 -19.64 15.42
C GLY A 145 -1.43 -18.38 15.38
N ARG A 146 -1.57 -17.73 16.53
CA ARG A 146 -2.38 -16.51 16.71
C ARG A 146 -1.58 -15.21 16.56
N THR A 147 -0.27 -15.31 16.32
CA THR A 147 0.67 -14.18 16.38
C THR A 147 0.24 -13.02 15.48
N GLU A 148 -0.18 -13.30 14.25
CA GLU A 148 -0.59 -12.28 13.30
C GLU A 148 -1.77 -11.45 13.84
N PHE A 149 -2.72 -12.11 14.52
CA PHE A 149 -3.92 -11.43 15.01
C PHE A 149 -3.66 -10.64 16.29
N LEU A 150 -2.89 -11.21 17.21
CA LEU A 150 -2.55 -10.57 18.48
C LEU A 150 -1.59 -9.40 18.30
N ARG A 151 -0.57 -9.55 17.46
CA ARG A 151 0.43 -8.49 17.19
C ARG A 151 -0.21 -7.28 16.55
N ASN A 152 -1.10 -7.50 15.58
CA ASN A 152 -1.81 -6.42 14.89
C ASN A 152 -3.01 -5.90 15.71
N LYS A 153 -3.28 -6.49 16.89
CA LYS A 153 -4.42 -6.14 17.76
C LYS A 153 -5.74 -6.12 16.97
N CYS A 154 -5.98 -7.14 16.13
CA CYS A 154 -7.20 -7.22 15.33
C CYS A 154 -8.45 -7.12 16.23
N PRO A 155 -9.51 -6.41 15.83
CA PRO A 155 -10.77 -6.39 16.59
C PRO A 155 -11.38 -7.79 16.78
N ILE A 156 -11.16 -8.68 15.80
CA ILE A 156 -11.44 -10.11 15.92
C ILE A 156 -10.11 -10.86 15.78
N ASP A 157 -9.64 -11.44 16.89
CA ASP A 157 -8.35 -12.12 16.99
C ASP A 157 -8.45 -13.64 17.20
N ARG A 158 -9.67 -14.18 17.04
CA ARG A 158 -10.00 -15.59 17.30
C ARG A 158 -9.80 -16.44 16.06
N CYS A 159 -8.60 -16.35 15.48
CA CYS A 159 -8.16 -17.18 14.38
C CYS A 159 -6.75 -17.73 14.60
N HIS A 160 -6.41 -18.81 13.91
CA HIS A 160 -5.14 -19.50 13.99
C HIS A 160 -4.63 -19.83 12.58
N LEU A 161 -3.43 -19.37 12.24
CA LEU A 161 -2.78 -19.70 10.97
C LEU A 161 -1.97 -20.99 11.10
N THR A 162 -2.16 -21.91 10.15
CA THR A 162 -1.38 -23.16 10.05
C THR A 162 -0.91 -23.37 8.60
N ALA A 163 0.18 -24.11 8.44
CA ALA A 163 0.63 -24.63 7.15
C ALA A 163 0.71 -26.17 7.17
N ASP A 164 0.18 -26.80 8.21
CA ASP A 164 0.16 -28.26 8.31
C ASP A 164 -0.95 -28.84 7.44
N SER A 165 -0.58 -29.52 6.37
CA SER A 165 -1.53 -30.16 5.45
C SER A 165 -2.49 -31.15 6.14
N ARG A 166 -2.14 -31.68 7.32
CA ARG A 166 -3.03 -32.55 8.12
C ARG A 166 -4.26 -31.81 8.62
N ASP A 167 -4.19 -30.49 8.72
CA ASP A 167 -5.33 -29.66 9.10
C ASP A 167 -6.35 -29.47 7.98
N ALA A 168 -6.04 -29.85 6.72
CA ALA A 168 -6.89 -29.57 5.57
C ALA A 168 -8.34 -30.10 5.71
N ALA A 169 -8.55 -31.22 6.40
CA ALA A 169 -9.91 -31.74 6.63
C ALA A 169 -10.69 -30.99 7.71
N SER A 170 -10.00 -30.31 8.64
CA SER A 170 -10.58 -29.70 9.84
C SER A 170 -10.51 -28.17 9.89
N ALA A 171 -9.77 -27.55 8.96
CA ALA A 171 -9.68 -26.09 8.89
C ALA A 171 -11.03 -25.46 8.54
N ASP A 172 -11.33 -24.30 9.12
CA ASP A 172 -12.51 -23.50 8.77
C ASP A 172 -12.33 -22.82 7.42
N ALA A 173 -11.10 -22.42 7.08
CA ALA A 173 -10.76 -21.87 5.78
C ALA A 173 -9.43 -22.39 5.25
N ILE A 174 -9.32 -22.46 3.92
CA ILE A 174 -8.07 -22.77 3.21
C ILE A 174 -7.81 -21.67 2.19
N LEU A 175 -6.63 -21.07 2.25
CA LEU A 175 -6.20 -19.99 1.38
C LEU A 175 -5.17 -20.50 0.36
N PHE A 176 -5.50 -20.34 -0.92
CA PHE A 176 -4.72 -20.79 -2.07
C PHE A 176 -4.12 -19.58 -2.80
N LYS A 177 -2.80 -19.43 -2.72
CA LYS A 177 -2.04 -18.38 -3.39
C LYS A 177 -1.66 -18.83 -4.80
N ASP A 178 -2.10 -18.08 -5.81
CA ASP A 178 -1.70 -18.20 -7.23
C ASP A 178 -2.08 -19.51 -7.96
N HIS A 179 -2.35 -20.60 -7.24
CA HIS A 179 -2.74 -21.88 -7.82
C HIS A 179 -3.51 -22.74 -6.82
N HIS A 180 -4.36 -23.63 -7.34
CA HIS A 180 -5.05 -24.64 -6.55
C HIS A 180 -4.17 -25.90 -6.43
N THR A 181 -3.77 -26.23 -5.19
CA THR A 181 -3.11 -27.50 -4.86
C THR A 181 -4.13 -28.41 -4.18
N PRO A 182 -4.65 -29.46 -4.84
CA PRO A 182 -5.69 -30.29 -4.27
C PRO A 182 -5.22 -31.02 -3.01
N PHE A 183 -6.02 -30.97 -1.95
CA PHE A 183 -5.85 -31.83 -0.79
C PHE A 183 -6.68 -33.10 -0.98
N ASN A 184 -6.11 -34.27 -0.69
CA ASN A 184 -6.85 -35.54 -0.72
C ASN A 184 -7.67 -35.74 0.56
N VAL A 185 -8.59 -34.80 0.83
CA VAL A 185 -9.45 -34.80 2.02
C VAL A 185 -10.90 -34.57 1.62
N LYS A 186 -11.83 -35.16 2.36
CA LYS A 186 -13.25 -34.84 2.21
C LYS A 186 -13.51 -33.46 2.79
N ARG A 187 -13.90 -32.52 1.91
CA ARG A 187 -14.23 -31.15 2.29
C ARG A 187 -15.50 -31.11 3.16
N SER A 188 -15.44 -30.37 4.27
CA SER A 188 -16.62 -30.03 5.08
C SER A 188 -17.48 -29.00 4.34
N PRO A 189 -18.83 -29.11 4.37
CA PRO A 189 -19.72 -28.12 3.75
C PRO A 189 -19.50 -26.68 4.25
N ASN A 190 -19.06 -26.52 5.50
CA ASN A 190 -18.83 -25.21 6.12
C ASN A 190 -17.39 -24.69 5.91
N GLN A 191 -16.53 -25.44 5.23
CA GLN A 191 -15.15 -25.02 4.98
C GLN A 191 -15.09 -24.06 3.78
N ILE A 192 -14.43 -22.93 3.99
CA ILE A 192 -14.30 -21.84 3.03
C ILE A 192 -12.99 -21.98 2.26
N TRP A 193 -13.06 -22.13 0.94
CA TRP A 193 -11.88 -22.14 0.08
C TRP A 193 -11.72 -20.78 -0.60
N ILE A 194 -10.55 -20.17 -0.43
CA ILE A 194 -10.28 -18.79 -0.85
C ILE A 194 -9.16 -18.80 -1.90
N LEU A 195 -9.44 -18.28 -3.09
CA LEU A 195 -8.43 -18.09 -4.15
C LEU A 195 -7.83 -16.69 -4.06
N TYR A 196 -6.51 -16.60 -3.96
CA TYR A 196 -5.78 -15.35 -3.93
C TYR A 196 -4.96 -15.10 -5.19
N TYR A 197 -5.13 -13.91 -5.78
CA TYR A 197 -4.32 -13.41 -6.88
C TYR A 197 -3.92 -11.96 -6.67
N LEU A 198 -2.63 -11.67 -6.78
CA LEU A 198 -2.11 -10.29 -6.78
C LEU A 198 -1.84 -9.76 -8.20
N GLU A 199 -1.40 -10.64 -9.11
CA GLU A 199 -1.15 -10.30 -10.52
C GLU A 199 -2.44 -10.37 -11.36
N CYS A 200 -2.44 -9.72 -12.53
CA CYS A 200 -3.64 -9.65 -13.38
C CYS A 200 -3.95 -10.98 -14.11
N PRO A 201 -5.17 -11.15 -14.70
CA PRO A 201 -5.55 -12.34 -15.45
C PRO A 201 -4.57 -12.79 -16.52
N TYR A 202 -3.88 -11.85 -17.17
CA TYR A 202 -2.87 -12.17 -18.18
C TYR A 202 -1.55 -12.74 -17.63
N HIS A 203 -1.30 -12.55 -16.34
CA HIS A 203 -0.10 -12.97 -15.62
C HIS A 203 -0.37 -14.00 -14.51
N THR A 204 -1.58 -14.55 -14.47
CA THR A 204 -1.95 -15.67 -13.60
C THR A 204 -2.02 -16.96 -14.42
N ALA A 205 -1.70 -18.10 -13.81
CA ALA A 205 -1.86 -19.41 -14.46
C ALA A 205 -3.35 -19.77 -14.62
N SER A 206 -3.69 -20.54 -15.65
CA SER A 206 -5.04 -21.10 -15.76
C SER A 206 -5.25 -22.20 -14.74
N LEU A 207 -6.41 -22.20 -14.10
CA LEU A 207 -6.85 -23.32 -13.28
C LEU A 207 -7.17 -24.53 -14.16
N ARG A 208 -7.06 -25.73 -13.57
CA ARG A 208 -7.59 -26.95 -14.18
C ARG A 208 -9.11 -26.94 -14.07
N SER A 209 -9.81 -27.56 -15.01
CA SER A 209 -11.29 -27.64 -15.00
C SER A 209 -11.86 -28.23 -13.70
N SER A 210 -11.12 -29.14 -13.06
CA SER A 210 -11.46 -29.69 -11.74
C SER A 210 -11.44 -28.66 -10.59
N SER A 211 -11.00 -27.44 -10.84
CA SER A 211 -10.83 -26.36 -9.87
C SER A 211 -11.72 -25.15 -10.16
N PHE A 212 -12.63 -25.23 -11.15
CA PHE A 212 -13.48 -24.10 -11.52
C PHE A 212 -14.57 -23.84 -10.46
N ASP A 213 -15.17 -24.90 -9.93
CA ASP A 213 -16.29 -24.86 -8.98
C ASP A 213 -15.90 -25.40 -7.59
N VAL A 214 -14.80 -24.88 -7.02
CA VAL A 214 -14.33 -25.31 -5.69
C VAL A 214 -14.13 -24.15 -4.72
N PHE A 215 -14.16 -22.92 -5.18
CA PHE A 215 -13.86 -21.75 -4.37
C PHE A 215 -15.15 -21.06 -3.89
N ASN A 216 -15.19 -20.75 -2.60
CA ASN A 216 -16.27 -19.90 -2.06
C ASN A 216 -15.95 -18.45 -2.29
N TRP A 217 -14.71 -18.08 -2.01
CA TRP A 217 -14.28 -16.70 -1.93
C TRP A 217 -13.11 -16.41 -2.84
N THR A 218 -13.02 -15.16 -3.26
CA THR A 218 -11.85 -14.62 -3.94
C THR A 218 -11.19 -13.53 -3.10
N ALA A 219 -9.87 -13.46 -3.19
CA ALA A 219 -9.05 -12.46 -2.52
C ALA A 219 -8.08 -11.84 -3.52
N THR A 220 -8.54 -10.81 -4.25
CA THR A 220 -7.79 -10.19 -5.34
C THR A 220 -7.87 -8.67 -5.27
N TYR A 221 -7.15 -7.97 -6.15
CA TYR A 221 -7.27 -6.50 -6.24
C TYR A 221 -8.65 -6.03 -6.74
N ARG A 222 -9.47 -6.89 -7.36
CA ARG A 222 -10.80 -6.50 -7.85
C ARG A 222 -11.74 -6.20 -6.70
N ARG A 223 -12.50 -5.10 -6.82
CA ARG A 223 -13.42 -4.63 -5.78
C ARG A 223 -14.62 -5.55 -5.56
N ASP A 224 -14.93 -6.41 -6.54
CA ASP A 224 -15.96 -7.45 -6.42
C ASP A 224 -15.46 -8.76 -5.78
N SER A 225 -14.23 -8.80 -5.26
CA SER A 225 -13.73 -9.95 -4.48
C SER A 225 -14.31 -9.96 -3.06
N ASP A 226 -14.51 -11.14 -2.46
CA ASP A 226 -14.96 -11.27 -1.06
C ASP A 226 -14.00 -10.53 -0.10
N ILE A 227 -12.69 -10.66 -0.34
CA ILE A 227 -11.64 -9.93 0.39
C ILE A 227 -10.78 -9.16 -0.60
N VAL A 228 -11.03 -7.86 -0.79
CA VAL A 228 -10.21 -7.04 -1.69
C VAL A 228 -8.79 -6.90 -1.13
N ALA A 229 -7.79 -7.29 -1.92
CA ALA A 229 -6.37 -7.23 -1.61
C ALA A 229 -5.65 -6.26 -2.57
N PRO A 230 -5.84 -4.94 -2.40
CA PRO A 230 -5.18 -3.96 -3.25
C PRO A 230 -3.70 -3.83 -2.86
N TYR A 231 -2.91 -3.22 -3.74
CA TYR A 231 -1.51 -2.90 -3.43
C TYR A 231 -1.40 -1.86 -2.31
N GLU A 232 -2.27 -0.87 -2.31
CA GLU A 232 -2.38 0.17 -1.27
C GLU A 232 -3.83 0.64 -1.13
N ARG A 233 -4.17 1.30 -0.03
CA ARG A 233 -5.49 1.91 0.19
C ARG A 233 -5.35 3.29 0.82
N TRP A 234 -5.71 4.34 0.07
CA TRP A 234 -5.79 5.71 0.59
C TRP A 234 -7.05 5.91 1.42
N VAL A 235 -6.99 6.52 2.60
CA VAL A 235 -8.16 6.91 3.40
C VAL A 235 -8.01 8.35 3.87
N TYR A 236 -9.05 9.16 3.68
CA TYR A 236 -9.11 10.52 4.21
C TYR A 236 -9.29 10.52 5.74
N TYR A 237 -8.68 11.48 6.41
CA TYR A 237 -8.95 11.75 7.82
C TYR A 237 -10.36 12.31 8.01
N ASP A 238 -10.79 13.18 7.09
CA ASP A 238 -12.16 13.66 6.96
C ASP A 238 -12.54 13.71 5.47
N ASN A 239 -13.57 12.94 5.09
CA ASN A 239 -14.05 12.90 3.70
C ASN A 239 -14.62 14.25 3.23
N LEU A 240 -14.98 15.16 4.15
CA LEU A 240 -15.45 16.51 3.82
C LEU A 240 -14.30 17.45 3.46
N ILE A 241 -13.04 17.07 3.77
CA ILE A 241 -11.84 17.87 3.51
C ILE A 241 -10.88 17.05 2.62
N PRO A 242 -11.23 16.79 1.35
CA PRO A 242 -10.41 15.97 0.45
C PRO A 242 -9.17 16.71 -0.09
N GLU A 243 -9.14 18.03 0.06
CA GLU A 243 -8.09 18.94 -0.40
C GLU A 243 -7.87 20.03 0.65
N LYS A 244 -6.64 20.51 0.75
CA LYS A 244 -6.28 21.69 1.54
C LYS A 244 -5.23 22.51 0.80
N ASP A 245 -5.08 23.76 1.21
CA ASP A 245 -4.00 24.58 0.67
C ASP A 245 -2.65 24.07 1.17
N ILE A 246 -1.67 24.16 0.26
CA ILE A 246 -0.31 23.65 0.48
C ILE A 246 0.66 24.82 0.41
N GLU A 247 1.56 24.91 1.39
CA GLU A 247 2.64 25.90 1.39
C GLU A 247 3.80 25.46 0.49
N ARG A 248 3.99 24.15 0.35
CA ARG A 248 5.08 23.57 -0.42
C ARG A 248 4.81 23.67 -1.91
N ASN A 249 5.74 24.28 -2.64
CA ASN A 249 5.79 24.20 -4.09
C ASN A 249 6.44 22.88 -4.55
N TYR A 250 5.63 21.94 -5.00
CA TYR A 250 6.05 20.64 -5.54
C TYR A 250 6.69 20.74 -6.93
N ALA A 251 6.57 21.86 -7.64
CA ALA A 251 7.25 22.09 -8.92
C ALA A 251 8.68 22.61 -8.76
N ALA A 252 9.02 23.15 -7.57
CA ALA A 252 10.28 23.83 -7.34
C ALA A 252 11.49 22.92 -7.62
N ASN A 253 12.49 23.47 -8.32
CA ASN A 253 13.75 22.82 -8.69
C ASN A 253 13.66 21.58 -9.60
N LYS A 254 12.45 21.16 -10.01
CA LYS A 254 12.27 20.05 -10.96
C LYS A 254 12.47 20.54 -12.39
N THR A 255 13.53 20.08 -13.03
CA THR A 255 13.90 20.47 -14.41
C THR A 255 13.49 19.43 -15.44
N LYS A 256 13.46 18.15 -15.06
CA LYS A 256 13.11 17.04 -15.95
C LYS A 256 11.60 16.84 -16.02
N LYS A 257 11.10 16.42 -17.17
CA LYS A 257 9.66 16.31 -17.41
C LYS A 257 9.09 14.98 -16.92
N VAL A 258 9.29 13.90 -17.70
CA VAL A 258 8.65 12.61 -17.44
C VAL A 258 9.69 11.53 -17.18
N ALA A 259 9.56 10.78 -16.09
CA ALA A 259 10.30 9.55 -15.85
C ALA A 259 9.43 8.31 -16.05
N TRP A 260 10.03 7.19 -16.46
CA TRP A 260 9.34 5.90 -16.46
C TRP A 260 10.27 4.74 -16.09
N PHE A 261 9.86 3.92 -15.12
CA PHE A 261 10.61 2.74 -14.67
C PHE A 261 9.98 1.46 -15.22
N VAL A 262 10.66 0.79 -16.14
CA VAL A 262 10.07 -0.33 -16.87
C VAL A 262 11.11 -1.38 -17.29
N SER A 263 10.74 -2.65 -17.13
CA SER A 263 11.54 -3.80 -17.57
C SER A 263 10.78 -4.84 -18.39
N ASN A 264 9.44 -4.81 -18.38
CA ASN A 264 8.62 -5.61 -19.27
C ASN A 264 8.25 -4.79 -20.52
N CYS A 265 9.00 -5.01 -21.60
CA CYS A 265 8.94 -4.24 -22.85
C CYS A 265 7.87 -4.73 -23.83
N HIS A 266 7.28 -5.89 -23.56
CA HIS A 266 6.32 -6.57 -24.43
C HIS A 266 4.96 -6.73 -23.74
N ALA A 267 4.61 -5.75 -22.91
CA ALA A 267 3.31 -5.64 -22.27
C ALA A 267 2.17 -5.61 -23.32
N ARG A 268 1.05 -6.27 -23.01
CA ARG A 268 -0.05 -6.49 -23.97
C ARG A 268 -0.85 -5.22 -24.28
N ASN A 269 -0.79 -4.22 -23.42
CA ASN A 269 -1.50 -2.95 -23.55
C ASN A 269 -0.75 -1.88 -24.35
N ARG A 270 0.35 -2.23 -25.04
CA ARG A 270 1.13 -1.32 -25.88
C ARG A 270 1.68 -0.06 -25.16
N ARG A 271 1.80 -0.10 -23.83
CA ARG A 271 2.32 1.02 -23.02
C ARG A 271 3.69 1.55 -23.46
N LEU A 272 4.57 0.68 -23.98
CA LEU A 272 5.89 1.09 -24.49
C LEU A 272 5.76 1.88 -25.79
N GLN A 273 4.85 1.47 -26.68
CA GLN A 273 4.55 2.22 -27.90
C GLN A 273 3.97 3.59 -27.54
N TYR A 274 3.03 3.66 -26.60
CA TYR A 274 2.46 4.93 -26.13
C TYR A 274 3.55 5.86 -25.57
N ALA A 275 4.39 5.37 -24.66
CA ALA A 275 5.49 6.16 -24.09
C ALA A 275 6.47 6.68 -25.16
N ARG A 276 6.78 5.88 -26.18
CA ARG A 276 7.62 6.28 -27.33
C ARG A 276 6.94 7.29 -28.27
N GLN A 277 5.61 7.30 -28.37
CA GLN A 277 4.91 8.35 -29.09
C GLN A 277 4.90 9.65 -28.28
N LEU A 278 4.65 9.55 -26.97
CA LEU A 278 4.71 10.70 -26.06
C LEU A 278 6.09 11.36 -26.06
N SER A 279 7.17 10.57 -26.12
CA SER A 279 8.56 11.06 -26.14
C SER A 279 8.91 11.90 -27.37
N LYS A 280 8.05 11.97 -28.39
CA LYS A 280 8.22 12.85 -29.55
C LYS A 280 7.82 14.30 -29.26
N PHE A 281 6.99 14.52 -28.25
CA PHE A 281 6.36 15.79 -27.95
C PHE A 281 6.81 16.39 -26.60
N ILE A 282 7.30 15.54 -25.68
CA ILE A 282 7.85 15.95 -24.38
C ILE A 282 9.00 15.02 -23.97
N GLN A 283 9.94 15.51 -23.14
CA GLN A 283 11.03 14.67 -22.61
C GLN A 283 10.47 13.51 -21.79
N VAL A 284 10.82 12.27 -22.17
CA VAL A 284 10.51 11.04 -21.43
C VAL A 284 11.78 10.23 -21.23
N ASP A 285 12.27 10.20 -19.98
CA ASP A 285 13.45 9.43 -19.60
C ASP A 285 13.00 8.02 -19.15
N ILE A 286 13.31 7.02 -19.97
CA ILE A 286 12.90 5.62 -19.74
C ILE A 286 14.06 4.86 -19.09
N TYR A 287 13.85 4.39 -17.86
CA TYR A 287 14.82 3.61 -17.10
C TYR A 287 14.47 2.12 -17.07
N GLY A 288 15.51 1.29 -17.07
CA GLY A 288 15.42 -0.16 -17.00
C GLY A 288 15.58 -0.81 -18.39
N ALA A 289 15.23 -2.08 -18.50
CA ALA A 289 15.54 -2.89 -19.68
C ALA A 289 14.89 -2.41 -21.01
N CYS A 290 13.92 -1.48 -20.94
CA CYS A 290 13.22 -0.98 -22.13
C CYS A 290 13.67 0.41 -22.59
N GLY A 291 14.64 1.02 -21.91
CA GLY A 291 15.13 2.36 -22.19
C GLY A 291 16.65 2.47 -22.14
N SER A 292 17.16 3.69 -22.34
CA SER A 292 18.59 4.02 -22.33
C SER A 292 19.11 4.37 -20.93
N HIS A 293 18.23 4.70 -19.99
CA HIS A 293 18.62 5.08 -18.63
C HIS A 293 18.66 3.84 -17.72
N HIS A 294 19.54 3.88 -16.73
CA HIS A 294 19.79 2.75 -15.84
C HIS A 294 19.39 3.13 -14.40
N CYS A 295 18.45 2.36 -13.84
CA CYS A 295 18.08 2.43 -12.43
C CYS A 295 17.83 1.01 -11.93
N PRO A 296 18.82 0.37 -11.27
CA PRO A 296 18.64 -0.95 -10.69
C PRO A 296 17.56 -0.93 -9.62
N ARG A 297 16.70 -1.96 -9.55
CA ARG A 297 15.65 -2.06 -8.52
C ARG A 297 16.17 -2.04 -7.08
N THR A 298 17.44 -2.40 -6.89
CA THR A 298 18.10 -2.42 -5.58
C THR A 298 18.64 -1.06 -5.16
N ASP A 299 18.62 -0.07 -6.05
CA ASP A 299 19.11 1.27 -5.76
C ASP A 299 17.97 2.13 -5.20
N PRO A 300 18.01 2.49 -3.90
CA PRO A 300 16.96 3.32 -3.30
C PRO A 300 16.90 4.73 -3.91
N ASN A 301 18.00 5.24 -4.47
CA ASN A 301 18.06 6.58 -5.06
C ASN A 301 17.17 6.72 -6.31
N CYS A 302 16.77 5.61 -6.92
CA CYS A 302 15.94 5.59 -8.12
C CYS A 302 14.55 6.16 -7.91
N LEU A 303 13.93 5.96 -6.74
CA LEU A 303 12.64 6.57 -6.48
C LEU A 303 12.82 8.01 -5.97
N GLU A 304 13.90 8.30 -5.25
CA GLU A 304 14.18 9.66 -4.73
C GLU A 304 14.36 10.72 -5.83
N MET A 305 14.85 10.34 -7.01
CA MET A 305 14.93 11.27 -8.15
C MET A 305 13.54 11.74 -8.61
N LEU A 306 12.48 10.93 -8.41
CA LEU A 306 11.11 11.37 -8.68
C LEU A 306 10.71 12.53 -7.76
N ASP A 307 11.20 12.55 -6.51
CA ASP A 307 10.94 13.64 -5.58
C ASP A 307 11.63 14.94 -5.98
N LYS A 308 12.85 14.85 -6.54
CA LYS A 308 13.75 15.99 -6.68
C LYS A 308 13.83 16.54 -8.10
N GLU A 309 13.78 15.68 -9.11
CA GLU A 309 14.17 16.06 -10.49
C GLU A 309 13.00 16.11 -11.47
N TYR A 310 11.98 15.26 -11.31
CA TYR A 310 10.91 15.06 -12.29
C TYR A 310 9.58 15.63 -11.87
N LYS A 311 8.85 16.25 -12.81
CA LYS A 311 7.47 16.68 -12.60
C LYS A 311 6.46 15.53 -12.75
N PHE A 312 6.69 14.64 -13.70
CA PHE A 312 5.72 13.59 -14.04
C PHE A 312 6.36 12.20 -14.00
N TYR A 313 5.54 11.20 -13.70
CA TYR A 313 5.93 9.80 -13.68
C TYR A 313 4.91 8.94 -14.42
N LEU A 314 5.36 8.11 -15.37
CA LEU A 314 4.47 7.15 -16.04
C LEU A 314 4.21 5.95 -15.13
N ALA A 315 3.06 5.94 -14.47
CA ALA A 315 2.55 4.83 -13.68
C ALA A 315 1.75 3.84 -14.55
N PHE A 316 2.36 3.38 -15.66
CA PHE A 316 1.69 2.52 -16.63
C PHE A 316 1.70 1.06 -16.22
N GLU A 317 0.53 0.48 -16.06
CA GLU A 317 0.36 -0.94 -15.78
C GLU A 317 0.75 -1.81 -16.98
N ASN A 318 1.05 -3.09 -16.71
CA ASN A 318 1.46 -4.03 -17.76
C ASN A 318 0.28 -4.55 -18.61
N SER A 319 -0.95 -4.29 -18.17
CA SER A 319 -2.20 -4.80 -18.74
C SER A 319 -3.34 -3.85 -18.43
N ASN A 320 -4.28 -3.72 -19.37
CA ASN A 320 -5.52 -3.00 -19.14
C ASN A 320 -6.54 -3.99 -18.59
N CYS A 321 -6.69 -4.01 -17.27
CA CYS A 321 -7.60 -4.93 -16.57
C CYS A 321 -8.43 -4.15 -15.54
N ARG A 322 -9.69 -4.55 -15.39
CA ARG A 322 -10.65 -4.01 -14.43
C ARG A 322 -10.03 -3.96 -13.03
N ASP A 323 -10.03 -2.80 -12.39
CA ASP A 323 -9.48 -2.53 -11.06
C ASP A 323 -7.97 -2.83 -10.87
N TYR A 324 -7.21 -3.18 -11.91
CA TYR A 324 -5.78 -3.50 -11.79
C TYR A 324 -4.93 -2.24 -11.70
N ILE A 325 -4.65 -1.82 -10.46
CA ILE A 325 -3.86 -0.63 -10.11
C ILE A 325 -2.84 -1.04 -9.04
N THR A 326 -1.55 -0.81 -9.30
CA THR A 326 -0.49 -1.44 -8.49
C THR A 326 0.46 -0.44 -7.82
N GLU A 327 1.57 -0.95 -7.29
CA GLU A 327 2.68 -0.17 -6.72
C GLU A 327 3.20 0.93 -7.66
N LYS A 328 3.03 0.79 -8.97
CA LYS A 328 3.43 1.84 -9.93
C LYS A 328 2.66 3.12 -9.66
N PHE A 329 1.36 3.03 -9.43
CA PHE A 329 0.53 4.18 -9.13
C PHE A 329 0.72 4.63 -7.68
N PHE A 330 0.54 3.71 -6.74
CA PHE A 330 0.45 4.07 -5.33
C PHE A 330 1.83 4.38 -4.71
N VAL A 331 2.77 3.46 -4.85
CA VAL A 331 4.09 3.55 -4.19
C VAL A 331 5.01 4.45 -5.00
N ASN A 332 5.29 4.13 -6.27
CA ASN A 332 6.23 4.91 -7.07
C ASN A 332 5.69 6.29 -7.45
N GLY A 333 4.37 6.42 -7.58
CA GLY A 333 3.69 7.67 -7.92
C GLY A 333 3.31 8.49 -6.68
N LEU A 334 2.20 8.15 -6.05
CA LEU A 334 1.56 8.98 -5.02
C LEU A 334 2.38 9.15 -3.73
N GLN A 335 3.16 8.13 -3.33
CA GLN A 335 4.03 8.25 -2.15
C GLN A 335 5.29 9.11 -2.41
N HIS A 336 5.54 9.52 -3.65
CA HIS A 336 6.57 10.48 -4.01
C HIS A 336 5.96 11.87 -4.35
N ASN A 337 6.84 12.85 -4.54
CA ASN A 337 6.51 14.24 -4.84
C ASN A 337 6.49 14.47 -6.35
N VAL A 338 5.81 13.59 -7.10
CA VAL A 338 5.71 13.58 -8.56
C VAL A 338 4.25 13.40 -8.97
N LEU A 339 3.84 13.95 -10.11
CA LEU A 339 2.47 13.77 -10.61
C LEU A 339 2.37 12.49 -11.48
N PRO A 340 1.62 11.46 -11.07
CA PRO A 340 1.50 10.23 -11.84
C PRO A 340 0.62 10.41 -13.09
N ILE A 341 1.08 9.87 -14.21
CA ILE A 341 0.31 9.69 -15.44
C ILE A 341 0.00 8.21 -15.57
N VAL A 342 -1.27 7.83 -15.58
CA VAL A 342 -1.70 6.43 -15.41
C VAL A 342 -2.29 5.84 -16.69
N MET A 343 -2.10 4.53 -16.84
CA MET A 343 -2.67 3.68 -17.90
C MET A 343 -2.85 2.28 -17.32
N GLY A 344 -4.04 1.68 -17.49
CA GLY A 344 -4.30 0.31 -17.01
C GLY A 344 -5.79 0.08 -16.79
N ALA A 345 -6.24 0.23 -15.55
CA ALA A 345 -7.65 0.22 -15.18
C ALA A 345 -8.44 1.38 -15.84
N ARG A 346 -9.77 1.36 -15.74
CA ARG A 346 -10.64 2.42 -16.29
C ARG A 346 -10.47 3.73 -15.53
N PRO A 347 -10.77 4.90 -16.14
CA PRO A 347 -10.77 6.19 -15.44
C PRO A 347 -11.60 6.18 -14.15
N SER A 348 -12.80 5.59 -14.19
CA SER A 348 -13.69 5.47 -13.02
C SER A 348 -13.11 4.59 -11.89
N GLU A 349 -12.23 3.66 -12.22
CA GLU A 349 -11.62 2.75 -11.25
C GLU A 349 -10.44 3.41 -10.54
N TYR A 350 -9.63 4.19 -11.27
CA TYR A 350 -8.64 5.08 -10.64
C TYR A 350 -9.31 6.13 -9.75
N ALA A 351 -10.38 6.77 -10.23
CA ALA A 351 -11.11 7.78 -9.47
C ALA A 351 -11.72 7.24 -8.16
N ALA A 352 -12.07 5.95 -8.12
CA ALA A 352 -12.63 5.32 -6.93
C ALA A 352 -11.61 5.05 -5.82
N VAL A 353 -10.31 4.99 -6.13
CA VAL A 353 -9.26 4.59 -5.19
C VAL A 353 -8.19 5.64 -4.94
N ALA A 354 -8.07 6.61 -5.85
CA ALA A 354 -7.09 7.68 -5.76
C ALA A 354 -7.58 8.82 -4.86
N PRO A 355 -6.67 9.54 -4.19
CA PRO A 355 -6.99 10.86 -3.68
C PRO A 355 -7.51 11.76 -4.82
N ARG A 356 -8.43 12.65 -4.50
CA ARG A 356 -9.00 13.62 -5.42
C ARG A 356 -7.91 14.45 -6.09
N ASN A 357 -8.04 14.62 -7.41
CA ASN A 357 -7.14 15.43 -8.23
C ASN A 357 -5.66 15.09 -8.02
N SER A 358 -5.28 13.80 -7.98
CA SER A 358 -3.91 13.39 -7.64
C SER A 358 -3.11 12.79 -8.80
N TYR A 359 -3.68 12.72 -10.01
CA TYR A 359 -3.10 12.01 -11.14
C TYR A 359 -3.73 12.47 -12.47
N ILE A 360 -3.11 12.06 -13.58
CA ILE A 360 -3.59 12.31 -14.95
C ILE A 360 -3.86 10.95 -15.62
N HIS A 361 -5.03 10.75 -16.22
CA HIS A 361 -5.31 9.50 -16.94
C HIS A 361 -5.05 9.67 -18.44
N VAL A 362 -4.28 8.78 -19.06
CA VAL A 362 -3.95 8.91 -20.50
C VAL A 362 -5.18 8.94 -21.40
N GLU A 363 -6.22 8.18 -21.03
CA GLU A 363 -7.44 8.18 -21.81
C GLU A 363 -8.14 9.55 -21.77
N GLU A 364 -7.92 10.47 -20.83
CA GLU A 364 -8.56 11.80 -20.84
C GLU A 364 -8.25 12.65 -22.09
N PHE A 365 -7.26 12.24 -22.88
CA PHE A 365 -6.77 12.91 -24.07
C PHE A 365 -7.03 12.07 -25.33
N ALA A 366 -7.14 12.71 -26.49
CA ALA A 366 -7.26 12.06 -27.79
C ALA A 366 -5.98 11.28 -28.19
N GLY A 367 -4.84 11.59 -27.58
CA GLY A 367 -3.61 10.84 -27.77
C GLY A 367 -2.38 11.50 -27.12
N PRO A 368 -1.17 10.95 -27.38
CA PRO A 368 0.06 11.41 -26.75
C PRO A 368 0.43 12.88 -27.01
N GLU A 369 0.05 13.43 -28.16
CA GLU A 369 0.32 14.83 -28.52
C GLU A 369 -0.49 15.81 -27.66
N GLU A 370 -1.79 15.57 -27.51
CA GLU A 370 -2.66 16.40 -26.67
C GLU A 370 -2.28 16.25 -25.18
N LEU A 371 -1.96 15.04 -24.74
CA LEU A 371 -1.40 14.82 -23.41
C LEU A 371 -0.12 15.65 -23.22
N ALA A 372 0.83 15.61 -24.15
CA ALA A 372 2.07 16.39 -24.05
C ALA A 372 1.81 17.90 -23.99
N ALA A 373 0.86 18.43 -24.77
CA ALA A 373 0.47 19.83 -24.70
C ALA A 373 -0.06 20.21 -23.31
N TYR A 374 -0.87 19.33 -22.70
CA TYR A 374 -1.33 19.53 -21.32
C TYR A 374 -0.19 19.48 -20.30
N LEU A 375 0.76 18.56 -20.45
CA LEU A 375 1.93 18.46 -19.57
C LEU A 375 2.86 19.68 -19.67
N HIS A 376 3.03 20.28 -20.86
CA HIS A 376 3.75 21.55 -21.01
C HIS A 376 3.03 22.70 -20.32
N ARG A 377 1.70 22.77 -20.43
CA ARG A 377 0.91 23.76 -19.67
C ARG A 377 1.12 23.62 -18.16
N LEU A 378 1.10 22.40 -17.63
CA LEU A 378 1.41 22.14 -16.22
C LEU A 378 2.87 22.46 -15.86
N ASP A 379 3.79 22.30 -16.79
CA ASP A 379 5.18 22.66 -16.56
C ASP A 379 5.39 24.18 -16.43
N GLU A 380 4.65 24.96 -17.20
CA GLU A 380 4.71 26.42 -17.25
C GLU A 380 3.87 27.10 -16.15
N ASP A 381 2.79 26.45 -15.70
CA ASP A 381 1.88 26.95 -14.67
C ASP A 381 2.07 26.20 -13.34
N GLN A 382 2.81 26.82 -12.43
CA GLN A 382 3.12 26.23 -11.13
C GLN A 382 1.88 26.07 -10.25
N ASP A 383 0.92 26.98 -10.32
CA ASP A 383 -0.29 26.91 -9.48
C ASP A 383 -1.17 25.75 -9.94
N LEU A 384 -1.32 25.59 -11.26
CA LEU A 384 -2.04 24.46 -11.84
C LEU A 384 -1.35 23.13 -11.51
N TYR A 385 -0.02 23.03 -11.60
CA TYR A 385 0.70 21.82 -11.19
C TYR A 385 0.52 21.52 -9.70
N ASN A 386 0.67 22.52 -8.83
CA ASN A 386 0.53 22.35 -7.39
C ASN A 386 -0.90 22.01 -6.96
N SER A 387 -1.91 22.36 -7.76
CA SER A 387 -3.30 21.96 -7.52
C SER A 387 -3.47 20.43 -7.41
N TYR A 388 -2.61 19.65 -8.07
CA TYR A 388 -2.61 18.18 -8.01
C TYR A 388 -2.05 17.58 -6.71
N PHE A 389 -1.54 18.42 -5.82
CA PHE A 389 -0.93 18.02 -4.56
C PHE A 389 -1.74 18.46 -3.33
N LYS A 390 -2.88 19.14 -3.52
CA LYS A 390 -3.75 19.61 -2.44
C LYS A 390 -4.34 18.49 -1.57
N TRP A 391 -4.37 17.25 -2.07
CA TRP A 391 -4.77 16.08 -1.29
C TRP A 391 -3.72 15.69 -0.23
N LYS A 392 -2.45 16.10 -0.36
CA LYS A 392 -1.40 15.67 0.57
C LYS A 392 -1.68 16.22 1.98
N GLY A 393 -1.68 15.32 2.96
CA GLY A 393 -1.97 15.65 4.36
C GLY A 393 -3.46 15.77 4.70
N THR A 394 -4.35 15.30 3.82
CA THR A 394 -5.79 15.13 4.11
C THR A 394 -6.15 13.68 4.49
N GLY A 395 -5.20 12.76 4.39
CA GLY A 395 -5.37 11.34 4.65
C GLY A 395 -4.03 10.61 4.63
N GLU A 396 -4.09 9.28 4.61
CA GLU A 396 -2.92 8.42 4.47
C GLU A 396 -3.21 7.10 3.77
N PHE A 397 -2.14 6.43 3.31
CA PHE A 397 -2.21 5.03 2.92
C PHE A 397 -2.22 4.16 4.18
N ILE A 398 -3.23 3.30 4.31
CA ILE A 398 -3.40 2.41 5.46
C ILE A 398 -2.86 1.01 5.18
N ASN A 399 -2.39 0.33 6.22
CA ASN A 399 -2.28 -1.13 6.17
C ASN A 399 -3.70 -1.71 6.15
N THR A 400 -4.01 -2.55 5.16
CA THR A 400 -5.34 -3.16 5.04
C THR A 400 -5.57 -4.32 6.01
N TYR A 401 -4.55 -4.74 6.76
CA TYR A 401 -4.57 -5.85 7.72
C TYR A 401 -5.29 -7.09 7.18
N PHE A 402 -4.84 -7.58 6.02
CA PHE A 402 -5.47 -8.67 5.27
C PHE A 402 -5.94 -9.83 6.14
N PHE A 403 -5.09 -10.36 7.03
CA PHE A 403 -5.48 -11.48 7.89
C PHE A 403 -6.49 -11.09 8.97
N CYS A 404 -6.46 -9.88 9.54
CA CYS A 404 -7.51 -9.42 10.45
C CYS A 404 -8.88 -9.45 9.74
N ARG A 405 -8.93 -8.99 8.49
CA ARG A 405 -10.15 -9.01 7.68
C ARG A 405 -10.60 -10.42 7.32
N VAL A 406 -9.69 -11.30 6.90
CA VAL A 406 -10.01 -12.72 6.67
C VAL A 406 -10.62 -13.35 7.94
N CYS A 407 -10.03 -13.09 9.11
CA CYS A 407 -10.56 -13.60 10.37
C CYS A 407 -11.96 -13.06 10.65
N ALA A 408 -12.13 -11.74 10.57
CA ALA A 408 -13.42 -11.08 10.77
C ALA A 408 -14.50 -11.65 9.85
N MET A 409 -14.16 -11.87 8.58
CA MET A 409 -15.08 -12.34 7.56
C MET A 409 -15.46 -13.82 7.73
N ILE A 410 -14.57 -14.69 8.18
CA ILE A 410 -14.90 -16.10 8.48
C ILE A 410 -15.93 -16.16 9.60
N HIS A 411 -15.70 -15.39 10.67
CA HIS A 411 -16.64 -15.25 11.78
C HIS A 411 -17.98 -14.66 11.33
N ALA A 412 -17.97 -13.61 10.50
CA ALA A 412 -19.19 -13.01 9.97
C ALA A 412 -19.98 -13.97 9.07
N ASN A 413 -19.29 -14.77 8.25
CA ASN A 413 -19.92 -15.70 7.32
C ASN A 413 -20.72 -16.80 8.03
N GLU A 414 -20.15 -17.36 9.11
CA GLU A 414 -20.83 -18.36 9.94
C GLU A 414 -22.11 -17.77 10.56
N ARG A 415 -22.04 -16.55 11.11
CA ARG A 415 -23.19 -15.86 11.70
C ARG A 415 -24.29 -15.57 10.69
N ARG A 416 -23.90 -15.12 9.49
CA ARG A 416 -24.84 -14.83 8.40
C ARG A 416 -25.30 -16.08 7.66
N GLN A 417 -24.76 -17.25 7.99
CA GLN A 417 -25.03 -18.51 7.30
C GLN A 417 -24.87 -18.37 5.77
N ARG A 418 -23.88 -17.57 5.36
CA ARG A 418 -23.64 -17.25 3.96
C ARG A 418 -23.02 -18.44 3.24
N ASN A 419 -23.69 -18.89 2.18
CA ASN A 419 -23.35 -20.10 1.41
C ASN A 419 -23.04 -19.78 -0.07
N THR A 420 -22.38 -18.67 -0.35
CA THR A 420 -21.99 -18.30 -1.72
C THR A 420 -20.78 -19.11 -2.19
N HIS A 421 -20.72 -19.32 -3.50
CA HIS A 421 -19.59 -19.94 -4.18
C HIS A 421 -19.52 -19.47 -5.63
N TYR A 422 -18.36 -19.64 -6.25
CA TYR A 422 -18.16 -19.38 -7.67
C TYR A 422 -18.32 -20.68 -8.44
N SER A 423 -19.37 -20.79 -9.25
CA SER A 423 -19.61 -21.94 -10.13
C SER A 423 -18.52 -22.09 -11.21
N ASP A 424 -17.90 -20.98 -11.60
CA ASP A 424 -16.70 -20.96 -12.42
C ASP A 424 -15.83 -19.75 -12.04
N VAL A 425 -14.89 -19.95 -11.11
CA VAL A 425 -13.96 -18.90 -10.69
C VAL A 425 -13.00 -18.49 -11.81
N GLN A 426 -12.71 -19.40 -12.76
CA GLN A 426 -11.79 -19.15 -13.85
C GLN A 426 -12.43 -18.19 -14.87
N ALA A 427 -13.70 -18.43 -15.22
CA ALA A 427 -14.51 -17.53 -16.02
C ALA A 427 -14.67 -16.17 -15.32
N TRP A 428 -15.07 -16.17 -14.03
CA TRP A 428 -15.19 -14.93 -13.25
C TRP A 428 -13.90 -14.11 -13.29
N TRP A 429 -12.73 -14.75 -13.18
CA TRP A 429 -11.44 -14.07 -13.15
C TRP A 429 -11.01 -13.53 -14.51
N ARG A 430 -11.25 -14.27 -15.61
CA ARG A 430 -10.66 -13.99 -16.93
C ARG A 430 -11.60 -13.31 -17.91
N ASP A 431 -12.89 -13.61 -17.85
CA ASP A 431 -13.83 -13.22 -18.90
C ASP A 431 -14.19 -11.75 -18.80
N SER A 432 -13.96 -11.00 -19.88
CA SER A 432 -14.23 -9.55 -19.98
C SER A 432 -13.55 -8.69 -18.91
N THR A 433 -12.59 -9.23 -18.16
CA THR A 433 -11.82 -8.51 -17.14
C THR A 433 -10.74 -7.63 -17.74
N CYS A 434 -10.13 -8.05 -18.85
CA CYS A 434 -9.01 -7.35 -19.46
C CYS A 434 -9.24 -7.08 -20.94
N THR A 435 -8.73 -5.95 -21.42
CA THR A 435 -8.75 -5.54 -22.83
C THR A 435 -7.33 -5.46 -23.40
N ARG A 436 -7.23 -5.60 -24.73
CA ARG A 436 -5.98 -5.32 -25.48
C ARG A 436 -5.96 -3.90 -26.06
N GLY A 437 -7.11 -3.22 -26.08
CA GLY A 437 -7.28 -1.85 -26.56
C GLY A 437 -7.49 -0.86 -25.41
N GLU A 438 -7.97 0.32 -25.76
CA GLU A 438 -8.47 1.32 -24.80
C GLU A 438 -9.88 0.94 -24.33
N TRP A 439 -10.26 1.38 -23.13
CA TRP A 439 -11.59 1.08 -22.61
C TRP A 439 -12.70 1.79 -23.39
N ARG A 440 -12.43 3.01 -23.87
CA ARG A 440 -13.37 3.80 -24.67
C ARG A 440 -13.82 3.13 -25.96
N ALA A 441 -12.92 2.40 -26.63
CA ALA A 441 -13.25 1.68 -27.86
C ALA A 441 -14.25 0.53 -27.65
N MET A 442 -14.37 0.01 -26.42
CA MET A 442 -15.35 -1.04 -26.09
C MET A 442 -16.74 -0.47 -25.77
N GLU A 443 -16.83 0.78 -25.31
CA GLU A 443 -18.11 1.45 -25.03
C GLU A 443 -18.84 1.90 -26.32
N SER A 444 -18.11 2.13 -27.41
CA SER A 444 -18.69 2.38 -28.73
C SER A 444 -19.27 1.11 -29.37
N ASP A 445 -18.56 -0.02 -29.28
CA ASP A 445 -18.99 -1.29 -29.89
C ASP A 445 -20.26 -1.88 -29.26
N THR A 446 -20.60 -1.49 -28.03
CA THR A 446 -21.82 -1.91 -27.33
C THR A 446 -23.03 -1.04 -27.67
N LYS A 447 -22.84 0.18 -28.18
CA LYS A 447 -23.94 1.07 -28.59
C LYS A 447 -24.42 0.84 -30.03
N ASP A 448 -23.57 0.29 -30.90
CA ASP A 448 -23.91 0.01 -32.30
C ASP A 448 -24.50 -1.40 -32.54
N ASN A 449 -24.67 -2.20 -31.49
CA ASN A 449 -25.27 -3.55 -31.54
C ASN A 449 -26.59 -3.68 -30.75
N GLY A 450 -27.22 -2.53 -30.41
CA GLY A 450 -28.48 -2.47 -29.65
C GLY A 450 -29.69 -2.20 -30.52
#